data_AF-A0A2G5KFU8-F1
#
_entry.id   AF-A0A2G5KFU8-F1
#
_cell.length_a   1.000
_cell.length_b   1.000
_cell.length_c   1.000
_cell.angle_alpha   90.00
_cell.angle_beta   90.00
_cell.angle_gamma   90.00
#
_symmetry.space_group_name_H-M   'P 1'
#
loop_
_entity.id
_entity.type
_entity.pdbx_description
1 polymer ?
#
loop_
_entity_poly.entity_id
_entity_poly.type
_entity_poly.pdbx_seq_one_letter_code
_entity_poly.pdbx_strand_id
1 'polypeptide(L)'
;MILDIVNGKMEKEGYWPLLLVFGVVGLLLWLFFGTNYELSEKDGLIYRSGPFNGKINTDRIIEIIKGKTLWVGFRPATVRKGLIIKYDNRGQ
;
A
#
# COMPACT_ATOMS: atom_id res chain seq x y z
N MET A 1 -3.05 6.20 29.95
CA MET A 1 -2.79 6.92 28.68
C MET A 1 -4.06 7.52 28.08
N ILE A 2 -4.99 6.74 27.50
CA ILE A 2 -6.23 7.31 26.90
C ILE A 2 -7.13 7.97 27.96
N LEU A 3 -7.24 7.35 29.14
CA LEU A 3 -8.03 7.89 30.26
C LEU A 3 -7.43 9.18 30.83
N ASP A 4 -6.11 9.32 30.81
CA ASP A 4 -5.40 10.50 31.33
C ASP A 4 -5.50 11.69 30.36
N ILE A 5 -5.57 11.41 29.05
CA ILE A 5 -5.86 12.38 28.00
C ILE A 5 -7.27 12.95 28.18
N VAL A 6 -8.28 12.09 28.36
CA VAL A 6 -9.69 12.52 28.54
C VAL A 6 -9.87 13.32 29.83
N ASN A 7 -9.12 12.96 30.88
CA ASN A 7 -9.18 13.64 32.18
C ASN A 7 -8.27 14.89 32.27
N GLY A 8 -7.54 15.26 31.20
CA GLY A 8 -6.73 16.47 31.15
C GLY A 8 -5.47 16.48 32.03
N LYS A 9 -5.02 15.31 32.52
CA LYS A 9 -3.90 15.18 33.48
C LYS A 9 -2.56 14.87 32.81
N MET A 10 -2.30 15.44 31.63
CA MET A 10 -1.10 15.11 30.84
C MET A 10 0.01 16.15 31.01
N GLU A 11 1.17 15.69 31.50
CA GLU A 11 2.42 16.46 31.50
C GLU A 11 2.96 16.66 30.07
N LYS A 12 3.75 17.73 29.86
CA LYS A 12 4.21 18.17 28.53
C LYS A 12 4.98 17.09 27.75
N GLU A 13 5.67 16.18 28.45
CA GLU A 13 6.41 15.07 27.83
C GLU A 13 5.49 13.95 27.30
N GLY A 14 4.26 13.85 27.81
CA GLY A 14 3.28 12.85 27.39
C GLY A 14 2.66 13.09 26.01
N TYR A 15 2.92 14.25 25.37
CA TYR A 15 2.41 14.59 24.04
C TYR A 15 3.29 14.08 22.90
N TRP A 16 4.56 13.78 23.14
CA TRP A 16 5.47 13.29 22.10
C TRP A 16 4.99 12.00 21.41
N PRO A 17 4.51 10.98 22.15
CA PRO A 17 3.98 9.75 21.54
C PRO A 17 2.72 9.98 20.70
N LEU A 18 1.92 11.02 20.98
CA LEU A 18 0.72 11.32 20.19
C LEU A 18 1.06 11.68 18.74
N LEU A 19 2.16 12.41 18.50
CA LEU A 19 2.60 12.74 17.14
C LEU A 19 2.92 11.47 16.34
N LEU A 20 3.58 10.49 16.96
CA LEU A 20 3.84 9.20 16.33
C LEU A 20 2.53 8.48 16.00
N VAL A 21 1.58 8.41 16.94
CA VAL A 21 0.28 7.75 16.74
C VAL A 21 -0.49 8.41 15.60
N PHE A 22 -0.56 9.74 15.57
CA PHE A 22 -1.20 10.48 14.47
C PHE A 22 -0.50 10.25 13.14
N GLY A 23 0.84 10.18 13.13
CA GLY A 23 1.61 9.84 11.93
C GLY A 23 1.26 8.45 11.38
N VAL A 24 1.17 7.43 12.26
CA VAL A 24 0.78 6.07 11.86
C VAL A 24 -0.67 6.05 11.36
N VAL A 25 -1.60 6.70 12.07
CA VAL A 25 -3.01 6.79 11.64
C VAL A 25 -3.14 7.49 10.30
N GLY A 26 -2.44 8.61 10.10
CA GLY A 26 -2.41 9.32 8.83
C GLY A 26 -1.87 8.46 7.68
N LEU A 27 -0.79 7.71 7.93
CA LEU A 27 -0.23 6.78 6.95
C LEU A 27 -1.21 5.64 6.61
N LEU A 28 -1.89 5.07 7.62
CA LEU A 28 -2.89 4.03 7.41
C LEU A 28 -4.09 4.54 6.61
N LEU A 29 -4.61 5.72 6.95
CA LEU A 29 -5.71 6.33 6.19
C LEU A 29 -5.28 6.64 4.75
N TRP A 30 -4.06 7.15 4.55
CA TRP A 30 -3.56 7.42 3.21
C TRP A 30 -3.39 6.15 2.39
N LEU A 31 -2.88 5.05 2.96
CA LEU A 31 -2.82 3.77 2.29
C LEU A 31 -4.22 3.20 2.01
N PHE A 32 -5.17 3.37 2.94
CA PHE A 32 -6.52 2.86 2.80
C PHE A 32 -7.30 3.56 1.67
N PHE A 33 -7.25 4.89 1.59
CA PHE A 33 -7.98 5.67 0.57
C PHE A 33 -7.18 5.87 -0.73
N GLY A 34 -5.85 5.91 -0.63
CA GLY A 34 -4.96 6.23 -1.76
C GLY A 34 -4.54 5.03 -2.59
N THR A 35 -4.80 3.79 -2.14
CA THR A 35 -4.40 2.59 -2.88
C THR A 35 -5.37 2.28 -4.01
N ASN A 36 -4.91 2.43 -5.24
CA ASN A 36 -5.70 2.20 -6.45
C ASN A 36 -4.84 1.53 -7.54
N TYR A 37 -5.45 0.62 -8.28
CA TYR A 37 -4.83 -0.08 -9.39
C TYR A 37 -5.75 0.03 -10.61
N GLU A 38 -5.19 0.45 -11.73
CA GLU A 38 -5.92 0.60 -12.98
C GLU A 38 -5.17 -0.12 -14.09
N LEU A 39 -5.88 -0.92 -14.88
CA LEU A 39 -5.33 -1.63 -16.03
C LEU A 39 -6.07 -1.14 -17.28
N SER A 40 -5.36 -0.44 -18.15
CA SER A 40 -5.86 0.11 -19.41
C SER A 40 -5.01 -0.39 -20.57
N GLU A 41 -5.61 -0.58 -21.74
CA GLU A 41 -4.85 -0.99 -22.94
C GLU A 41 -3.86 0.09 -23.38
N LYS A 42 -4.24 1.37 -23.26
CA LYS A 42 -3.43 2.53 -23.69
C LYS A 42 -2.36 2.88 -22.67
N ASP A 43 -2.67 2.76 -21.39
CA ASP A 43 -1.83 3.22 -20.29
C ASP A 43 -1.20 2.08 -19.48
N GLY A 44 -1.46 0.83 -19.83
CA GLY A 44 -0.97 -0.32 -19.08
C GLY A 44 -1.48 -0.35 -17.64
N LEU A 45 -0.68 -0.95 -16.75
CA LEU A 45 -0.98 -1.08 -15.34
C LEU A 45 -0.43 0.14 -14.58
N ILE A 46 -1.33 0.98 -14.11
CA ILE A 46 -1.04 2.06 -13.17
C ILE A 46 -1.28 1.52 -11.76
N TYR A 47 -0.28 1.63 -10.89
CA TYR A 47 -0.42 1.31 -9.47
C TYR A 47 -0.12 2.54 -8.63
N ARG A 48 -0.96 2.80 -7.64
CA ARG A 48 -0.80 3.87 -6.65
C ARG A 48 -1.05 3.28 -5.28
N SER A 49 -0.14 3.46 -4.33
CA SER A 49 -0.29 3.06 -2.94
C SER A 49 0.57 3.96 -2.05
N GLY A 50 -0.08 5.00 -1.51
CA GLY A 50 0.60 6.03 -0.71
C GLY A 50 1.75 6.68 -1.49
N PRO A 51 2.97 6.75 -0.94
CA PRO A 51 4.12 7.35 -1.62
C PRO A 51 4.62 6.53 -2.81
N PHE A 52 4.25 5.24 -2.90
CA PHE A 52 4.66 4.37 -3.99
C PHE A 52 3.64 4.44 -5.12
N ASN A 53 4.07 4.93 -6.28
CA ASN A 53 3.27 4.93 -7.49
C ASN A 53 4.14 4.61 -8.70
N GLY A 54 3.52 4.10 -9.76
CA GLY A 54 4.22 3.78 -10.99
C GLY A 54 3.27 3.30 -12.09
N LYS A 55 3.87 3.10 -13.26
CA LYS A 55 3.17 2.67 -14.49
C LYS A 55 3.99 1.58 -15.15
N ILE A 56 3.34 0.49 -15.52
CA ILE A 56 3.90 -0.59 -16.32
C ILE A 56 3.12 -0.64 -17.63
N ASN A 57 3.74 -0.24 -18.73
CA ASN A 57 3.07 -0.25 -20.03
C ASN A 57 2.72 -1.69 -20.47
N THR A 58 1.62 -1.84 -21.21
CA THR A 58 1.08 -3.13 -21.64
C THR A 58 2.06 -3.95 -22.49
N ASP A 59 2.85 -3.28 -23.34
CA ASP A 59 3.88 -3.88 -24.20
C ASP A 59 4.99 -4.58 -23.41
N ARG A 60 5.18 -4.22 -22.13
CA ARG A 60 6.17 -4.84 -21.24
C ARG A 60 5.62 -6.06 -20.52
N ILE A 61 4.31 -6.31 -20.55
CA ILE A 61 3.67 -7.42 -19.86
C ILE A 61 3.86 -8.70 -20.70
N ILE A 62 4.58 -9.67 -20.13
CA ILE A 62 4.93 -10.94 -20.78
C ILE A 62 3.84 -11.99 -20.53
N GLU A 63 3.32 -12.03 -19.30
CA GLU A 63 2.37 -13.07 -18.88
C GLU A 63 1.42 -12.54 -17.79
N ILE A 64 0.15 -12.93 -17.88
CA ILE A 64 -0.87 -12.62 -16.86
C ILE A 64 -1.49 -13.93 -16.36
N ILE A 65 -1.24 -14.27 -15.10
CA ILE A 65 -1.78 -15.47 -14.46
C ILE A 65 -2.95 -15.08 -13.57
N LYS A 66 -4.14 -15.59 -13.88
CA LYS A 66 -5.39 -15.33 -13.14
C LYS A 66 -5.67 -16.42 -12.11
N GLY A 67 -6.32 -16.05 -11.00
CA GLY A 67 -6.89 -17.00 -10.05
C GLY A 67 -5.88 -17.73 -9.17
N LYS A 68 -4.65 -17.20 -9.07
CA LYS A 68 -3.59 -17.74 -8.21
C LYS A 68 -3.33 -16.80 -7.05
N THR A 69 -2.96 -17.36 -5.89
CA THR A 69 -2.49 -16.60 -4.73
C THR A 69 -0.97 -16.64 -4.75
N LEU A 70 -0.34 -15.47 -4.85
CA LEU A 70 1.12 -15.37 -4.82
C LEU A 70 1.63 -15.53 -3.38
N TRP A 71 2.80 -16.12 -3.23
CA TRP A 71 3.56 -16.12 -1.98
C TRP A 71 4.77 -15.21 -2.16
N VAL A 72 4.93 -14.24 -1.26
CA VAL A 72 6.11 -13.37 -1.21
C VAL A 72 6.97 -13.87 -0.04
N GLY A 73 7.90 -14.77 -0.35
CA GLY A 73 8.62 -15.53 0.67
C GLY A 73 7.67 -16.35 1.54
N PHE A 74 7.74 -16.16 2.86
CA PHE A 74 6.86 -16.84 3.83
C PHE A 74 5.50 -16.16 4.05
N ARG A 75 5.25 -15.01 3.41
CA ARG A 75 3.99 -14.25 3.61
C ARG A 75 3.05 -14.49 2.42
N PRO A 76 1.81 -14.94 2.67
CA PRO A 76 0.82 -15.00 1.60
C PRO A 76 0.52 -13.57 1.12
N ALA A 77 0.37 -13.39 -0.19
CA ALA A 77 -0.17 -12.15 -0.71
C ALA A 77 -1.57 -11.92 -0.14
N THR A 78 -1.89 -10.66 0.17
CA THR A 78 -3.18 -10.28 0.75
C THR A 78 -4.35 -10.63 -0.16
N VAL A 79 -4.14 -10.64 -1.48
CA VAL A 79 -5.14 -11.02 -2.47
C VAL A 79 -5.22 -12.53 -2.63
N ARG A 80 -6.42 -13.10 -2.45
CA ARG A 80 -6.72 -14.49 -2.80
C ARG A 80 -7.28 -14.54 -4.22
N LYS A 81 -6.86 -15.53 -5.03
CA LYS A 81 -7.25 -15.66 -6.44
C LYS A 81 -6.94 -14.39 -7.27
N GLY A 82 -5.82 -13.73 -6.95
CA GLY A 82 -5.42 -12.48 -7.58
C GLY A 82 -4.94 -12.63 -9.02
N LEU A 83 -4.50 -11.50 -9.57
CA LEU A 83 -3.85 -11.39 -10.86
C LEU A 83 -2.34 -11.27 -10.64
N ILE A 84 -1.55 -12.15 -11.25
CA ILE A 84 -0.09 -12.06 -11.24
C ILE A 84 0.33 -11.56 -12.62
N ILE A 85 1.01 -10.41 -12.66
CA ILE A 85 1.49 -9.79 -13.89
C ILE A 85 3.02 -9.96 -13.92
N LYS A 86 3.53 -10.71 -14.89
CA LYS A 86 4.97 -10.81 -15.17
C LYS A 86 5.29 -9.82 -16.28
N TYR A 87 6.31 -8.99 -16.06
CA TYR A 87 6.76 -7.98 -17.00
C TYR A 87 8.28 -7.96 -17.09
N ASP A 88 8.82 -7.49 -18.21
CA ASP A 88 10.28 -7.44 -18.41
C ASP A 88 10.95 -6.43 -17.48
N ASN A 89 12.06 -6.84 -16.86
CA ASN A 89 12.90 -6.01 -15.98
C ASN A 89 13.95 -5.19 -16.75
N ARG A 90 13.87 -5.15 -18.09
CA ARG A 90 14.69 -4.25 -18.93
C ARG A 90 14.28 -2.78 -18.77
N GLY A 91 14.64 -2.19 -17.63
CA GLY A 91 14.53 -0.75 -17.37
C GLY A 91 14.42 -0.44 -15.89
N GLN A 92 15.58 -0.41 -15.22
CA GLN A 92 15.86 0.64 -14.24
C GLN A 92 16.40 1.86 -14.98
#